data_AF-A0A1I5XR12-F1
#
_entry.id   AF-A0A1I5XR12-F1
#
_cell.length_a   1.000
_cell.length_b   1.000
_cell.length_c   1.000
_cell.angle_alpha   90.00
_cell.angle_beta   90.00
_cell.angle_gamma   90.00
#
_symmetry.space_group_name_H-M   'P 1'
#
loop_
_entity.id
_entity.type
_entity.pdbx_description
1 polymer ?
#
loop_
_entity_poly.entity_id
_entity_poly.type
_entity_poly.pdbx_seq_one_letter_code
_entity_poly.pdbx_strand_id
1 'polypeptide(L)'
;MNTAIWRAGLVALLMVGGSAHAVDDPVPPDTDLQALPEGARLMAVRDIVIDNNGDGKHDTYAVDLGNGWFSELREEPFRVRKGTVYRIRKVSEDGALYLRPIGYTLPNSGDNPGDAQVTFKNTKHARNAKKTVRDLNNVIAGNLKIVFDDPLSGMDPAIAQDILLAKIMASIKDGKYSEALPSFERLEKLKSDLPESFFFHYIQALDKGGKKQEARARAVAYLKKHGKAGQYYDQVVELMSR
;
A
#
# COMPACT_ATOMS: atom_id res chain seq x y z
N MET A 1 6.54 35.57 -25.40
CA MET A 1 5.77 34.39 -25.87
C MET A 1 6.71 33.20 -25.86
N ASN A 2 6.68 32.39 -24.80
CA ASN A 2 7.51 31.19 -24.66
C ASN A 2 6.62 29.97 -24.83
N THR A 3 6.71 29.32 -25.99
CA THR A 3 6.12 28.01 -26.26
C THR A 3 7.02 26.92 -25.68
N ALA A 4 6.61 26.33 -24.57
CA ALA A 4 7.21 25.12 -24.03
C ALA A 4 6.82 23.92 -24.92
N ILE A 5 7.79 23.44 -25.69
CA ILE A 5 7.69 22.23 -26.52
C ILE A 5 7.90 21.03 -25.59
N TRP A 6 6.82 20.31 -25.30
CA TRP A 6 6.88 19.02 -24.60
C TRP A 6 7.58 17.99 -25.50
N ARG A 7 8.80 17.60 -25.13
CA ARG A 7 9.51 16.48 -25.76
C ARG A 7 8.93 15.17 -25.20
N ALA A 8 8.07 14.53 -25.99
CA ALA A 8 7.63 13.16 -25.76
C ALA A 8 8.79 12.20 -26.05
N GLY A 9 9.54 11.82 -25.01
CA GLY A 9 10.48 10.71 -25.06
C GLY A 9 9.72 9.38 -24.96
N LEU A 10 9.72 8.61 -26.03
CA LEU A 10 9.04 7.32 -26.13
C LEU A 10 9.88 6.26 -25.40
N VAL A 11 9.61 6.02 -24.11
CA VAL A 11 10.15 4.87 -23.38
C VAL A 11 9.24 3.68 -23.65
N ALA A 12 9.65 2.80 -24.57
CA ALA A 12 9.00 1.52 -24.79
C ALA A 12 9.42 0.55 -23.66
N LEU A 13 8.63 0.52 -22.58
CA LEU A 13 8.80 -0.44 -21.50
C LEU A 13 8.02 -1.73 -21.85
N LEU A 14 8.71 -2.74 -22.36
CA LEU A 14 8.18 -4.10 -22.50
C LEU A 14 8.07 -4.73 -21.10
N MET A 15 6.92 -4.55 -20.44
CA MET A 15 6.56 -5.35 -19.27
C MET A 15 5.89 -6.64 -19.75
N VAL A 16 6.62 -7.74 -19.66
CA VAL A 16 6.09 -9.11 -19.74
C VAL A 16 4.97 -9.23 -18.70
N GLY A 17 3.82 -9.79 -19.10
CA GLY A 17 2.56 -9.82 -18.37
C GLY A 17 2.58 -10.53 -17.01
N GLY A 18 3.25 -9.93 -16.03
CA GLY A 18 2.92 -10.07 -14.63
C GLY A 18 1.87 -9.01 -14.29
N SER A 19 0.76 -9.42 -13.69
CA SER A 19 -0.25 -8.52 -13.14
C SER A 19 0.45 -7.43 -12.32
N ALA A 20 0.46 -6.20 -12.82
CA ALA A 20 1.18 -5.10 -12.21
C ALA A 20 0.41 -4.59 -10.98
N HIS A 21 0.40 -5.38 -9.91
CA HIS A 21 -0.14 -5.01 -8.62
C HIS A 21 0.42 -3.66 -8.20
N ALA A 22 -0.42 -2.83 -7.63
CA ALA A 22 0.01 -1.53 -7.22
C ALA A 22 0.64 -1.52 -5.83
N VAL A 23 1.22 -0.38 -5.53
CA VAL A 23 1.90 -0.15 -4.26
C VAL A 23 0.88 0.05 -3.17
N ASP A 24 1.11 -0.60 -2.04
CA ASP A 24 0.15 -0.75 -0.96
C ASP A 24 -1.12 -1.53 -1.37
N ASP A 25 -1.18 -2.11 -2.58
CA ASP A 25 -2.30 -3.00 -2.91
C ASP A 25 -2.27 -4.18 -1.96
N PRO A 26 -3.43 -4.54 -1.38
CA PRO A 26 -3.52 -5.75 -0.60
C PRO A 26 -3.13 -6.92 -1.50
N VAL A 27 -2.19 -7.74 -1.03
CA VAL A 27 -1.89 -9.00 -1.71
C VAL A 27 -3.19 -9.80 -1.80
N PRO A 28 -3.50 -10.43 -2.96
CA PRO A 28 -4.74 -11.15 -3.13
C PRO A 28 -4.99 -12.14 -1.97
N PRO A 29 -6.22 -12.21 -1.45
CA PRO A 29 -6.51 -13.01 -0.25
C PRO A 29 -6.17 -14.49 -0.42
N ASP A 30 -6.25 -15.03 -1.64
CA ASP A 30 -5.98 -16.44 -1.93
C ASP A 30 -4.49 -16.74 -2.21
N THR A 31 -3.60 -15.74 -2.13
CA THR A 31 -2.15 -15.93 -2.29
C THR A 31 -1.60 -16.79 -1.15
N ASP A 32 -0.84 -17.84 -1.49
CA ASP A 32 -0.12 -18.68 -0.54
C ASP A 32 0.99 -17.86 0.15
N LEU A 33 1.09 -17.92 1.48
CA LEU A 33 2.10 -17.20 2.24
C LEU A 33 3.53 -17.61 1.85
N GLN A 34 3.75 -18.88 1.46
CA GLN A 34 5.06 -19.34 0.97
C GLN A 34 5.40 -18.81 -0.43
N ALA A 35 4.36 -18.39 -1.18
CA ALA A 35 4.50 -17.82 -2.52
C ALA A 35 4.41 -16.29 -2.50
N LEU A 36 4.55 -15.64 -1.34
CA LEU A 36 4.64 -14.19 -1.28
C LEU A 36 5.84 -13.73 -2.12
N PRO A 37 5.66 -12.71 -2.97
CA PRO A 37 6.76 -12.20 -3.77
C PRO A 37 7.84 -11.61 -2.85
N GLU A 38 9.08 -11.68 -3.32
CA GLU A 38 10.18 -11.01 -2.68
C GLU A 38 9.86 -9.52 -2.49
N GLY A 39 10.09 -9.00 -1.29
CA GLY A 39 9.81 -7.61 -0.94
C GLY A 39 8.40 -7.34 -0.40
N ALA A 40 7.49 -8.32 -0.34
CA ALA A 40 6.21 -8.16 0.35
C ALA A 40 6.41 -7.57 1.76
N ARG A 41 5.57 -6.60 2.11
CA ARG A 41 5.65 -5.86 3.37
C ARG A 41 4.39 -6.08 4.19
N LEU A 42 4.50 -5.94 5.50
CA LEU A 42 3.38 -5.89 6.42
C LEU A 42 3.23 -4.44 6.92
N MET A 43 2.06 -3.84 6.75
CA MET A 43 1.77 -2.48 7.17
C MET A 43 0.78 -2.46 8.32
N ALA A 44 1.08 -1.70 9.38
CA ALA A 44 0.13 -1.39 10.43
C ALA A 44 -0.93 -0.40 9.95
N VAL A 45 -2.20 -0.80 10.01
CA VAL A 45 -3.32 0.05 9.55
C VAL A 45 -4.00 0.80 10.70
N ARG A 46 -3.65 0.46 11.94
CA ARG A 46 -4.01 1.19 13.16
C ARG A 46 -2.86 1.17 14.16
N ASP A 47 -2.95 1.97 15.21
CA ASP A 47 -2.03 1.87 16.33
C ASP A 47 -2.22 0.53 17.05
N ILE A 48 -1.12 -0.16 17.32
CA ILE A 48 -1.10 -1.44 18.04
C ILE A 48 -0.28 -1.23 19.30
N VAL A 49 -0.88 -1.50 20.45
CA VAL A 49 -0.19 -1.48 21.75
C VAL A 49 0.30 -2.89 22.02
N ILE A 50 1.58 -3.02 22.30
CA ILE A 50 2.23 -4.30 22.61
C ILE A 50 2.63 -4.27 24.07
N ASP A 51 1.91 -5.05 24.87
CA ASP A 51 2.10 -5.14 26.30
C ASP A 51 2.82 -6.45 26.68
N ASN A 52 3.41 -6.47 27.87
CA ASN A 52 4.13 -7.64 28.39
C ASN A 52 3.11 -8.72 28.80
N ASN A 53 3.32 -9.96 28.33
CA ASN A 53 2.48 -11.10 28.71
C ASN A 53 2.75 -11.65 30.13
N GLY A 54 3.63 -11.01 30.91
CA GLY A 54 3.74 -11.21 32.35
C GLY A 54 4.35 -12.55 32.80
N ASP A 55 4.97 -13.32 31.91
CA ASP A 55 5.58 -14.61 32.28
C ASP A 55 6.98 -14.49 32.89
N GLY A 56 7.56 -13.28 32.87
CA GLY A 56 8.80 -12.91 33.54
C GLY A 56 10.04 -13.69 33.09
N LYS A 57 9.97 -14.43 31.98
CA LYS A 57 11.07 -15.33 31.58
C LYS A 57 11.67 -15.08 30.22
N HIS A 58 10.98 -14.39 29.32
CA HIS A 58 11.59 -13.89 28.09
C HIS A 58 10.98 -12.56 27.70
N ASP A 59 11.84 -11.65 27.24
CA ASP A 59 11.57 -10.32 26.66
C ASP A 59 10.74 -10.39 25.37
N THR A 60 9.71 -11.24 25.33
CA THR A 60 8.83 -11.45 24.18
C THR A 60 7.52 -10.73 24.45
N TYR A 61 7.44 -9.52 23.92
CA TYR A 61 6.22 -8.72 23.95
C TYR A 61 5.26 -9.26 22.91
N ALA A 62 4.02 -9.57 23.29
CA ALA A 62 3.07 -10.15 22.36
C ALA A 62 1.71 -9.46 22.37
N VAL A 63 1.12 -9.31 21.19
CA VAL A 63 -0.26 -8.86 21.01
C VAL A 63 -1.09 -10.06 20.60
N ASP A 64 -2.09 -10.38 21.42
CA ASP A 64 -3.19 -11.21 20.96
C ASP A 64 -4.02 -10.39 19.96
N LEU A 65 -3.97 -10.77 18.70
CA LEU A 65 -4.76 -10.16 17.64
C LEU A 65 -6.15 -10.83 17.50
N GLY A 66 -6.50 -11.72 18.43
CA GLY A 66 -7.76 -12.45 18.55
C GLY A 66 -7.60 -13.94 18.23
N ASN A 67 -7.10 -14.27 17.04
CA ASN A 67 -6.92 -15.67 16.59
C ASN A 67 -5.44 -16.04 16.36
N GLY A 68 -4.51 -15.22 16.83
CA GLY A 68 -3.06 -15.44 16.67
C GLY A 68 -2.23 -14.32 17.32
N TRP A 69 -0.93 -14.55 17.37
CA TRP A 69 -0.01 -13.77 18.18
C TRP A 69 0.95 -12.98 17.30
N PHE A 70 1.06 -11.68 17.54
CA PHE A 70 2.19 -10.89 17.11
C PHE A 70 3.18 -10.88 18.25
N SER A 71 4.47 -11.19 18.02
CA SER A 71 5.50 -11.05 19.04
C SER A 71 6.67 -10.21 18.55
N GLU A 72 7.27 -9.44 19.43
CA GLU A 72 8.51 -8.74 19.17
C GLU A 72 9.38 -8.86 20.41
N LEU A 73 10.66 -9.19 20.21
CA LEU A 73 11.61 -9.31 21.30
C LEU A 73 12.08 -7.91 21.69
N ARG A 74 11.71 -7.43 22.88
CA ARG A 74 12.08 -6.10 23.41
C ARG A 74 12.14 -6.13 24.93
N GLU A 75 12.75 -5.13 25.56
CA GLU A 75 12.80 -5.01 27.02
C GLU A 75 11.60 -4.24 27.61
N GLU A 76 10.92 -3.39 26.82
CA GLU A 76 9.81 -2.53 27.27
C GLU A 76 8.56 -2.60 26.37
N PRO A 77 7.35 -2.37 26.93
CA PRO A 77 6.12 -2.22 26.15
C PRO A 77 6.29 -1.12 25.11
N PHE A 78 5.75 -1.33 23.91
CA PHE A 78 5.88 -0.34 22.85
C PHE A 78 4.63 -0.27 21.98
N ARG A 79 4.45 0.89 21.35
CA ARG A 79 3.34 1.15 20.44
C ARG A 79 3.83 1.11 19.01
N VAL A 80 3.32 0.16 18.21
CA VAL A 80 3.45 0.19 16.76
C VAL A 80 2.46 1.22 16.24
N ARG A 81 2.97 2.28 15.60
CA ARG A 81 2.11 3.35 15.08
C ARG A 81 1.44 2.92 13.78
N LYS A 82 0.25 3.43 13.53
CA LYS A 82 -0.37 3.36 12.21
C LYS A 82 0.61 3.86 11.15
N GLY A 83 0.78 3.07 10.08
CA GLY A 83 1.70 3.35 9.00
C GLY A 83 3.11 2.78 9.19
N THR A 84 3.42 2.15 10.33
CA THR A 84 4.66 1.39 10.46
C THR A 84 4.67 0.24 9.45
N VAL A 85 5.77 0.13 8.71
CA VAL A 85 5.96 -0.88 7.65
C VAL A 85 7.06 -1.84 8.06
N TYR A 86 6.81 -3.12 7.90
CA TYR A 86 7.75 -4.20 8.14
C TYR A 86 8.07 -4.92 6.83
N ARG A 87 9.34 -5.19 6.57
CA ARG A 87 9.77 -6.11 5.52
C ARG A 87 9.58 -7.55 5.99
N ILE A 88 8.93 -8.38 5.18
CA ILE A 88 8.89 -9.83 5.42
C ILE A 88 10.25 -10.41 4.99
N ARG A 89 11.04 -10.91 5.94
CA ARG A 89 12.37 -11.51 5.71
C ARG A 89 12.27 -12.98 5.33
N LYS A 90 11.37 -13.70 6.00
CA LYS A 90 11.19 -15.14 5.85
C LYS A 90 9.79 -15.53 6.25
N VAL A 91 9.23 -16.51 5.56
CA VAL A 91 8.07 -17.28 6.01
C VAL A 91 8.61 -18.66 6.41
N SER A 92 8.41 -19.10 7.66
CA SER A 92 8.78 -20.47 8.04
C SER A 92 7.76 -21.48 7.53
N GLU A 93 8.13 -22.76 7.52
CA GLU A 93 7.24 -23.85 7.07
C GLU A 93 5.94 -23.91 7.85
N ASP A 94 5.98 -23.59 9.15
CA ASP A 94 4.80 -23.46 10.00
C ASP A 94 4.07 -22.12 9.83
N GLY A 95 4.44 -21.32 8.82
CA GLY A 95 3.79 -20.06 8.44
C GLY A 95 4.06 -18.87 9.34
N ALA A 96 5.06 -18.89 10.23
CA ALA A 96 5.49 -17.69 10.95
C ALA A 96 6.16 -16.69 10.00
N LEU A 97 5.86 -15.40 10.16
CA LEU A 97 6.52 -14.32 9.42
C LEU A 97 7.61 -13.69 10.28
N TYR A 98 8.83 -13.69 9.75
CA TYR A 98 9.95 -12.96 10.33
C TYR A 98 9.98 -11.58 9.69
N LEU A 99 9.85 -10.56 10.51
CA LEU A 99 9.64 -9.18 10.09
C LEU A 99 10.84 -8.31 10.48
N ARG A 100 11.14 -7.32 9.65
CA ARG A 100 12.11 -6.27 9.98
C ARG A 100 11.48 -4.90 9.77
N PRO A 101 11.43 -4.01 10.77
CA PRO A 101 10.89 -2.67 10.58
C PRO A 101 11.68 -1.90 9.51
N ILE A 102 10.98 -1.14 8.66
CA ILE A 102 11.56 -0.28 7.62
C ILE A 102 11.42 1.18 8.07
N GLY A 103 12.52 1.95 8.03
CA GLY A 103 12.48 3.40 8.20
C GLY A 103 12.16 3.90 9.61
N TYR A 104 12.18 3.02 10.61
CA TYR A 104 11.97 3.38 12.00
C TYR A 104 13.26 3.14 12.80
N THR A 105 14.02 4.21 13.04
CA THR A 105 15.03 4.26 14.10
C THR A 105 14.34 4.70 15.38
N LEU A 106 14.41 3.86 16.42
CA LEU A 106 13.88 4.23 17.73
C LEU A 106 14.67 5.44 18.24
N PRO A 107 13.99 6.50 18.72
CA PRO A 107 14.67 7.53 19.47
C PRO A 107 15.17 6.87 20.76
N ASN A 108 16.49 6.75 20.89
CA ASN A 108 17.26 6.39 22.09
C ASN A 108 17.71 4.94 22.32
N SER A 109 17.52 3.97 21.41
CA SER A 109 18.04 2.61 21.70
C SER A 109 19.52 2.41 21.36
N GLY A 110 20.10 3.11 20.37
CA GLY A 110 21.46 2.79 19.88
C GLY A 110 21.58 1.40 19.22
N ASP A 111 20.70 0.48 19.60
CA ASP A 111 20.48 -0.83 19.04
C ASP A 111 19.58 -0.73 17.82
N ASN A 112 20.01 -1.41 16.75
CA ASN A 112 19.13 -1.75 15.64
C ASN A 112 17.87 -2.37 16.24
N PRO A 113 16.66 -1.93 15.84
CA PRO A 113 15.44 -2.59 16.29
C PRO A 113 15.58 -4.07 15.93
N GLY A 114 15.59 -4.93 16.95
CA GLY A 114 15.72 -6.37 16.78
C GLY A 114 14.71 -6.86 15.75
N ASP A 115 15.06 -7.92 15.01
CA ASP A 115 14.12 -8.51 14.07
C ASP A 115 12.83 -8.91 14.83
N ALA A 116 11.68 -8.41 14.38
CA ALA A 116 10.39 -8.71 14.98
C ALA A 116 9.89 -10.06 14.45
N GLN A 117 9.28 -10.89 15.29
CA GLN A 117 8.82 -12.22 14.88
C GLN A 117 7.32 -12.36 15.08
N VAL A 118 6.57 -12.36 13.99
CA VAL A 118 5.12 -12.57 14.04
C VAL A 118 4.83 -14.04 13.81
N THR A 119 4.52 -14.77 14.89
CA THR A 119 4.28 -16.20 14.81
C THR A 119 2.79 -16.52 14.66
N PHE A 120 2.42 -17.06 13.50
CA PHE A 120 1.07 -17.55 13.21
C PHE A 120 0.83 -18.94 13.76
N LYS A 121 0.56 -19.04 15.08
CA LYS A 121 0.04 -20.27 15.68
C LYS A 121 -1.47 -20.33 15.49
N ASN A 122 -1.94 -20.98 14.41
CA ASN A 122 -3.34 -21.42 14.34
C ASN A 122 -3.50 -22.50 15.40
N THR A 123 -4.17 -22.15 16.51
CA THR A 123 -4.22 -22.97 17.73
C THR A 123 -5.13 -24.18 17.62
N LYS A 124 -5.93 -24.32 16.55
CA LYS A 124 -6.93 -25.40 16.50
C LYS A 124 -6.74 -26.44 15.41
N HIS A 125 -6.43 -26.11 14.15
CA HIS A 125 -6.31 -27.17 13.13
C HIS A 125 -5.34 -26.82 11.99
N ALA A 126 -4.60 -27.86 11.56
CA ALA A 126 -3.88 -28.00 10.30
C ALA A 126 -2.40 -27.57 10.27
N ARG A 127 -1.52 -28.54 10.58
CA ARG A 127 -0.11 -28.56 10.12
C ARG A 127 0.01 -28.58 8.58
N ASN A 128 -1.09 -28.82 7.86
CA ASN A 128 -1.09 -29.03 6.40
C ASN A 128 -2.09 -28.14 5.62
N ALA A 129 -2.77 -27.17 6.26
CA ALA A 129 -3.61 -26.25 5.50
C ALA A 129 -2.69 -25.21 4.83
N LYS A 130 -2.85 -25.02 3.52
CA LYS A 130 -2.25 -23.88 2.82
C LYS A 130 -2.63 -22.62 3.58
N LYS A 131 -1.63 -21.89 4.06
CA LYS A 131 -1.86 -20.63 4.76
C LYS A 131 -1.90 -19.55 3.70
N THR A 132 -3.05 -18.94 3.50
CA THR A 132 -3.25 -17.86 2.54
C THR A 132 -3.15 -16.49 3.22
N VAL A 133 -3.03 -15.43 2.43
CA VAL A 133 -3.13 -14.05 2.91
C VAL A 133 -4.48 -13.78 3.61
N ARG A 134 -5.57 -14.44 3.18
CA ARG A 134 -6.89 -14.36 3.84
C ARG A 134 -6.83 -14.90 5.25
N ASP A 135 -6.26 -16.08 5.43
CA ASP A 135 -6.16 -16.73 6.75
C ASP A 135 -5.37 -15.86 7.71
N LEU A 136 -4.29 -15.26 7.20
CA LEU A 136 -3.50 -14.28 7.92
C LEU A 136 -4.29 -13.00 8.26
N ASN A 137 -4.98 -12.40 7.28
CA ASN A 137 -5.78 -11.18 7.49
C ASN A 137 -6.90 -11.38 8.53
N ASN A 138 -7.49 -12.58 8.56
CA ASN A 138 -8.50 -12.97 9.55
C ASN A 138 -7.92 -13.08 10.97
N VAL A 139 -6.65 -13.47 11.08
CA VAL A 139 -5.94 -13.60 12.35
C VAL A 139 -5.49 -12.25 12.89
N ILE A 140 -4.97 -11.37 12.03
CA ILE A 140 -4.49 -10.05 12.44
C ILE A 140 -5.62 -9.04 12.67
N ALA A 141 -6.89 -9.48 12.58
CA ALA A 141 -8.12 -8.73 12.86
C ALA A 141 -8.19 -7.33 12.21
N GLY A 142 -7.55 -7.16 11.06
CA GLY A 142 -7.47 -5.87 10.37
C GLY A 142 -6.53 -4.85 11.02
N ASN A 143 -5.55 -5.28 11.81
CA ASN A 143 -4.56 -4.41 12.48
C ASN A 143 -3.31 -4.23 11.62
N LEU A 144 -3.03 -5.26 10.84
CA LEU A 144 -1.91 -5.36 9.91
C LEU A 144 -2.48 -5.74 8.53
N LYS A 145 -1.79 -5.39 7.46
CA LYS A 145 -2.11 -5.84 6.09
C LYS A 145 -0.83 -6.19 5.35
N ILE A 146 -0.83 -7.30 4.60
CA ILE A 146 0.25 -7.54 3.63
C ILE A 146 0.00 -6.66 2.41
N VAL A 147 1.03 -5.90 2.06
CA VAL A 147 1.11 -5.08 0.87
C VAL A 147 2.31 -5.51 0.03
N PHE A 148 2.25 -5.31 -1.28
CA PHE A 148 3.41 -5.54 -2.13
C PHE A 148 4.57 -4.58 -1.81
N ASP A 149 5.81 -4.99 -2.12
CA ASP A 149 6.92 -4.04 -2.11
C ASP A 149 6.57 -2.87 -3.01
N ASP A 150 6.99 -1.69 -2.60
CA ASP A 150 6.91 -0.53 -3.46
C ASP A 150 8.13 -0.56 -4.40
N PRO A 151 8.00 -0.91 -5.69
CA PRO A 151 9.14 -0.99 -6.60
C PRO A 151 9.79 0.38 -6.87
N LEU A 152 9.14 1.49 -6.50
CA LEU A 152 9.72 2.84 -6.61
C LEU A 152 10.09 3.43 -5.24
N SER A 153 10.03 2.64 -4.15
CA SER A 153 10.48 3.08 -2.83
C SER A 153 11.99 3.25 -2.81
N GLY A 154 12.46 4.47 -2.47
CA GLY A 154 13.87 4.83 -2.50
C GLY A 154 14.36 5.32 -3.87
N MET A 155 13.48 5.36 -4.87
CA MET A 155 13.73 6.04 -6.12
C MET A 155 13.59 7.55 -5.94
N ASP A 156 14.28 8.32 -6.79
CA ASP A 156 14.07 9.77 -6.88
C ASP A 156 12.59 10.09 -7.15
N PRO A 157 11.97 11.04 -6.42
CA PRO A 157 10.55 11.36 -6.57
C PRO A 157 10.13 11.76 -7.98
N ALA A 158 11.00 12.44 -8.74
CA ALA A 158 10.68 12.84 -10.12
C ALA A 158 10.64 11.62 -11.04
N ILE A 159 11.58 10.69 -10.89
CA ILE A 159 11.58 9.43 -11.65
C ILE A 159 10.36 8.58 -11.30
N ALA A 160 10.03 8.48 -10.00
CA ALA A 160 8.84 7.76 -9.56
C ALA A 160 7.55 8.38 -10.14
N GLN A 161 7.47 9.71 -10.20
CA GLN A 161 6.37 10.43 -10.83
C GLN A 161 6.26 10.11 -12.33
N ASP A 162 7.37 10.13 -13.07
CA ASP A 162 7.38 9.82 -14.51
C ASP A 162 6.89 8.39 -14.79
N ILE A 163 7.33 7.42 -13.99
CA ILE A 163 6.90 6.02 -14.11
C ILE A 163 5.40 5.89 -13.82
N LEU A 164 4.90 6.55 -12.78
CA LEU A 164 3.47 6.51 -12.43
C LEU A 164 2.61 7.15 -13.52
N LEU A 165 3.03 8.29 -14.07
CA LEU A 165 2.36 8.92 -15.20
C LEU A 165 2.32 8.02 -16.43
N ALA A 166 3.44 7.39 -16.78
CA ALA A 166 3.50 6.44 -17.89
C ALA A 166 2.53 5.26 -17.68
N LYS A 167 2.47 4.70 -16.47
CA LYS A 167 1.54 3.61 -16.12
C LYS A 167 0.08 4.06 -16.22
N ILE A 168 -0.26 5.23 -15.68
CA ILE A 168 -1.60 5.83 -15.79
C ILE A 168 -2.00 5.97 -17.26
N MET A 169 -1.13 6.55 -18.09
CA MET A 169 -1.41 6.77 -19.50
C MET A 169 -1.63 5.47 -20.26
N ALA A 170 -0.80 4.45 -20.01
CA ALA A 170 -0.96 3.13 -20.61
C ALA A 170 -2.31 2.50 -20.22
N SER A 171 -2.64 2.48 -18.93
CA SER A 171 -3.90 1.90 -18.44
C SER A 171 -5.13 2.63 -18.98
N ILE A 172 -5.10 3.97 -19.06
CA ILE A 172 -6.21 4.76 -19.64
C ILE A 172 -6.35 4.46 -21.13
N LYS A 173 -5.24 4.38 -21.87
CA LYS A 173 -5.25 4.08 -23.31
C LYS A 173 -5.86 2.71 -23.60
N ASP A 174 -5.61 1.74 -22.73
CA ASP A 174 -6.16 0.38 -22.83
C ASP A 174 -7.60 0.26 -22.29
N GLY A 175 -8.20 1.35 -21.79
CA GLY A 175 -9.53 1.34 -21.18
C GLY A 175 -9.60 0.66 -19.81
N LYS A 176 -8.44 0.35 -19.21
CA LYS A 176 -8.29 -0.33 -17.92
C LYS A 176 -8.28 0.67 -16.78
N TYR A 177 -9.39 1.39 -16.60
CA TYR A 177 -9.48 2.50 -15.64
C TYR A 177 -9.23 2.07 -14.19
N SER A 178 -9.73 0.90 -13.78
CA SER A 178 -9.51 0.38 -12.42
C SER A 178 -8.04 0.08 -12.13
N GLU A 179 -7.27 -0.37 -13.13
CA GLU A 179 -5.83 -0.64 -12.99
C GLU A 179 -4.99 0.66 -12.86
N ALA A 180 -5.52 1.78 -13.37
CA ALA A 180 -4.86 3.08 -13.26
C ALA A 180 -4.98 3.67 -11.84
N LEU A 181 -6.06 3.37 -11.12
CA LEU A 181 -6.42 4.03 -9.85
C LEU A 181 -5.30 4.02 -8.80
N PRO A 182 -4.61 2.91 -8.55
CA PRO A 182 -3.58 2.93 -7.53
C PRO A 182 -2.36 3.79 -7.92
N SER A 183 -2.08 3.92 -9.22
CA SER A 183 -1.00 4.79 -9.70
C SER A 183 -1.37 6.26 -9.50
N PHE A 184 -2.65 6.62 -9.66
CA PHE A 184 -3.17 7.94 -9.31
C PHE A 184 -3.05 8.23 -7.82
N GLU A 185 -3.54 7.32 -6.97
CA GLU A 185 -3.49 7.44 -5.50
C GLU A 185 -2.05 7.66 -5.02
N ARG A 186 -1.11 6.94 -5.64
CA ARG A 186 0.29 7.08 -5.31
C ARG A 186 0.90 8.39 -5.79
N LEU A 187 0.60 8.81 -7.01
CA LEU A 187 1.12 10.07 -7.54
C LEU A 187 0.64 11.26 -6.70
N GLU A 188 -0.60 11.22 -6.20
CA GLU A 188 -1.11 12.21 -5.24
C GLU A 188 -0.36 12.21 -3.90
N LYS A 189 0.02 11.03 -3.38
CA LYS A 189 0.81 10.90 -2.14
C LYS A 189 2.22 11.49 -2.25
N LEU A 190 2.80 11.59 -3.46
CA LEU A 190 4.12 12.18 -3.67
C LEU A 190 4.14 13.71 -3.42
N LYS A 191 2.98 14.34 -3.17
CA LYS A 191 2.83 15.77 -2.84
C LYS A 191 3.51 16.71 -3.85
N SER A 192 3.62 16.29 -5.11
CA SER A 192 4.10 17.16 -6.18
C SER A 192 3.01 18.11 -6.66
N ASP A 193 3.42 19.20 -7.32
CA ASP A 193 2.49 20.09 -8.00
C ASP A 193 1.91 19.36 -9.23
N LEU A 194 0.74 18.76 -9.02
CA LEU A 194 0.07 18.01 -10.07
C LEU A 194 -0.73 18.94 -11.00
N PRO A 195 -0.62 18.75 -12.32
CA PRO A 195 -1.33 19.58 -13.28
C PRO A 195 -2.84 19.39 -13.14
N GLU A 196 -3.62 20.38 -13.56
CA GLU A 196 -5.08 20.31 -13.48
C GLU A 196 -5.67 19.07 -14.19
N SER A 197 -5.05 18.64 -15.29
CA SER A 197 -5.41 17.44 -16.04
C SER A 197 -5.33 16.16 -15.22
N PHE A 198 -4.42 16.09 -14.24
CA PHE A 198 -4.33 14.95 -13.33
C PHE A 198 -5.65 14.74 -12.59
N PHE A 199 -6.21 15.81 -12.00
CA PHE A 199 -7.44 15.71 -11.21
C PHE A 199 -8.62 15.26 -12.08
N PHE A 200 -8.75 15.81 -13.28
CA PHE A 200 -9.79 15.41 -14.22
C PHE A 200 -9.68 13.94 -14.62
N HIS A 201 -8.50 13.49 -15.05
CA HIS A 201 -8.31 12.09 -15.46
C HIS A 201 -8.47 11.12 -14.29
N TYR A 202 -8.14 11.55 -13.08
CA TYR A 202 -8.38 10.74 -11.89
C TYR A 202 -9.88 10.59 -11.58
N ILE A 203 -10.66 11.68 -11.64
CA ILE A 203 -12.12 11.64 -11.51
C ILE A 203 -12.72 10.69 -12.55
N GLN A 204 -12.26 10.81 -13.81
CA GLN A 204 -12.72 9.95 -14.90
C GLN A 204 -12.37 8.48 -14.67
N ALA A 205 -11.16 8.18 -14.20
CA ALA A 205 -10.74 6.82 -13.90
C ALA A 205 -11.56 6.23 -12.75
N LEU A 206 -11.90 7.02 -11.72
CA LEU A 206 -12.75 6.58 -10.61
C LEU A 206 -14.17 6.26 -11.07
N ASP A 207 -14.76 7.12 -11.90
CA ASP A 207 -16.12 6.90 -12.42
C ASP A 207 -16.18 5.65 -13.30
N LYS A 208 -15.29 5.55 -14.29
CA LYS A 208 -15.24 4.40 -15.22
C LYS A 208 -14.73 3.11 -14.55
N GLY A 209 -13.96 3.23 -13.47
CA GLY A 209 -13.50 2.11 -12.64
C GLY A 209 -14.54 1.63 -11.62
N GLY A 210 -15.75 2.22 -11.60
CA GLY A 210 -16.85 1.81 -10.73
C GLY A 210 -16.86 2.45 -9.34
N LYS A 211 -15.87 3.28 -8.99
CA LYS A 211 -15.79 4.04 -7.72
C LYS A 211 -16.58 5.36 -7.80
N LYS A 212 -17.86 5.31 -8.18
CA LYS A 212 -18.68 6.50 -8.50
C LYS A 212 -18.80 7.53 -7.37
N GLN A 213 -18.96 7.08 -6.13
CA GLN A 213 -19.10 7.99 -4.99
C GLN A 213 -17.81 8.82 -4.77
N GLU A 214 -16.66 8.16 -4.88
CA GLU A 214 -15.35 8.81 -4.75
C GLU A 214 -15.11 9.77 -5.93
N ALA A 215 -15.49 9.36 -7.15
CA ALA A 215 -15.45 10.23 -8.32
C ALA A 215 -16.25 11.53 -8.10
N ARG A 216 -17.48 11.43 -7.57
CA ARG A 216 -18.33 12.59 -7.26
C ARG A 216 -17.70 13.49 -6.18
N ALA A 217 -17.16 12.90 -5.13
CA ALA A 217 -16.48 13.67 -4.07
C ALA A 217 -15.30 14.48 -4.63
N ARG A 218 -14.47 13.86 -5.48
CA ARG A 218 -13.34 14.53 -6.13
C ARG A 218 -13.78 15.54 -7.18
N ALA A 219 -14.85 15.28 -7.93
CA ALA A 219 -15.44 16.24 -8.86
C ALA A 219 -15.90 17.51 -8.14
N VAL A 220 -16.57 17.39 -6.99
CA VAL A 220 -16.95 18.54 -6.16
C VAL A 220 -15.71 19.30 -5.69
N ALA A 221 -14.65 18.61 -5.25
CA ALA A 221 -13.40 19.25 -4.83
C ALA A 221 -12.73 20.01 -5.99
N TYR A 222 -12.70 19.42 -7.19
CA TYR A 222 -12.19 20.07 -8.40
C TYR A 222 -12.98 21.34 -8.73
N LEU A 223 -14.32 21.27 -8.76
CA LEU A 223 -15.17 22.42 -9.06
C LEU A 223 -15.04 23.53 -8.01
N LYS A 224 -14.85 23.19 -6.74
CA LYS A 224 -14.58 24.18 -5.68
C LYS A 224 -13.24 24.88 -5.86
N LYS A 225 -12.20 24.16 -6.31
CA LYS A 225 -10.84 24.67 -6.46
C LYS A 225 -10.65 25.50 -7.73
N HIS A 226 -11.14 25.01 -8.86
CA HIS A 226 -10.91 25.61 -10.18
C HIS A 226 -12.11 26.45 -10.67
N GLY A 227 -13.31 26.19 -10.16
CA GLY A 227 -14.52 26.90 -10.56
C GLY A 227 -14.82 26.77 -12.06
N LYS A 228 -15.54 27.77 -12.60
CA LYS A 228 -15.86 27.86 -14.03
C LYS A 228 -14.65 28.15 -14.93
N ALA A 229 -13.52 28.54 -14.34
CA ALA A 229 -12.29 28.82 -15.07
C ALA A 229 -11.45 27.56 -15.32
N GLY A 230 -11.81 26.43 -14.71
CA GLY A 230 -11.12 25.16 -14.90
C GLY A 230 -11.22 24.67 -16.35
N GLN A 231 -10.10 24.21 -16.90
CA GLN A 231 -10.00 23.68 -18.26
C GLN A 231 -10.97 22.51 -18.50
N TYR A 232 -11.30 21.76 -17.45
CA TYR A 232 -12.18 20.59 -17.51
C TYR A 232 -13.54 20.81 -16.84
N TYR A 233 -13.97 22.07 -16.65
CA TYR A 233 -15.21 22.40 -15.96
C TYR A 233 -16.42 21.69 -16.57
N ASP A 234 -16.64 21.82 -17.88
CA ASP A 234 -17.81 21.27 -18.55
C ASP A 234 -17.85 19.74 -18.45
N GLN A 235 -16.72 19.07 -18.61
CA GLN A 235 -16.61 17.61 -18.53
C GLN A 235 -16.88 17.11 -17.11
N VAL A 236 -16.43 17.83 -16.08
CA VAL A 236 -16.68 17.47 -14.68
C VAL A 236 -18.14 17.70 -14.31
N VAL A 237 -18.76 18.78 -14.80
CA VAL A 237 -20.21 19.02 -14.62
C VAL A 237 -21.04 17.95 -15.31
N GLU A 238 -20.67 17.56 -16.53
CA GLU A 238 -21.35 16.49 -17.26
C GLU A 238 -21.27 15.16 -16.48
N LEU A 239 -20.09 14.80 -15.96
CA LEU A 239 -19.90 13.59 -15.16
C LEU A 239 -20.77 13.59 -13.90
N MET A 240 -20.94 14.74 -13.25
CA MET A 240 -21.79 14.90 -12.07
C MET A 240 -23.29 14.77 -12.35
N SER A 241 -23.71 14.92 -13.62
CA SER A 241 -25.11 14.90 -14.04
C SER A 241 -25.61 13.51 -14.46
N ARG A 242 -24.72 12.51 -14.47
CA ARG A 242 -25.01 11.11 -14.77
C ARG A 242 -25.29 10.29 -13.50
#